data_AF-A0A8T4MDH9-F1
#
_entry.id   AF-A0A8T4MDH9-F1
#
_cell.length_a   1.000
_cell.length_b   1.000
_cell.length_c   1.000
_cell.angle_alpha   90.00
_cell.angle_beta   90.00
_cell.angle_gamma   90.00
#
_symmetry.space_group_name_H-M   'P 1'
#
loop_
_entity.id
_entity.type
_entity.pdbx_description
1 polymer ?
#
loop_
_entity_poly.entity_id
_entity_poly.type
_entity_poly.pdbx_seq_one_letter_code
_entity_poly.pdbx_strand_id
1 'polypeptide(L)'
;MKIRIILLTIIALTSIVILFLPLTINPKIIEKLNSENYNYSYTKAICDGENFCQDYEIICEGNKTIQKNPITGASIQHEDDWNDPRDKNIIEKDCIIK
;
A
#
# COMPACT_ATOMS: atom_id res chain seq x y z
N MET A 1 44.24 -27.99 -25.93
CA MET A 1 44.56 -27.41 -24.60
C MET A 1 44.10 -25.95 -24.48
N LYS A 2 44.44 -25.06 -25.42
CA LYS A 2 44.09 -23.63 -25.39
C LYS A 2 42.57 -23.34 -25.29
N ILE A 3 41.73 -24.04 -26.05
CA ILE A 3 40.25 -23.85 -26.04
C ILE A 3 39.61 -24.18 -24.68
N ARG A 4 40.09 -25.22 -23.99
CA ARG A 4 39.56 -25.59 -22.66
C ARG A 4 39.88 -24.53 -21.61
N ILE A 5 41.06 -23.92 -21.71
CA ILE A 5 41.48 -22.83 -20.82
C ILE A 5 40.62 -21.58 -21.07
N ILE A 6 40.35 -21.24 -22.33
CA ILE A 6 39.51 -20.09 -22.71
C ILE A 6 38.07 -20.25 -22.18
N LEU A 7 37.49 -21.44 -22.32
CA LEU A 7 36.14 -21.75 -21.79
C LEU A 7 36.08 -21.60 -20.26
N LEU A 8 37.09 -22.11 -19.54
CA LEU A 8 37.15 -22.00 -18.09
C LEU A 8 37.28 -20.54 -17.63
N THR A 9 38.06 -19.71 -18.34
CA THR A 9 38.16 -18.28 -18.03
C THR A 9 36.85 -17.53 -18.24
N ILE A 10 36.09 -17.86 -19.29
CA ILE A 10 34.79 -17.22 -19.55
C ILE A 10 33.79 -17.59 -18.45
N ILE A 11 33.73 -18.86 -18.04
CA ILE A 11 32.85 -19.33 -16.97
C ILE A 11 33.20 -18.68 -15.63
N ALA A 12 34.49 -18.52 -15.33
CA ALA A 12 34.94 -17.83 -14.12
C ALA A 12 34.55 -16.35 -14.11
N LEU A 13 34.70 -15.66 -15.24
CA LEU A 13 34.29 -14.25 -15.39
C LEU A 13 32.77 -14.07 -15.26
N THR A 14 31.97 -14.93 -15.86
CA THR A 14 30.50 -14.83 -15.77
C THR A 14 30.00 -15.14 -14.37
N SER A 15 30.58 -16.13 -13.68
CA SER A 15 30.21 -16.47 -12.31
C SER A 15 30.55 -15.36 -11.30
N ILE A 16 31.66 -14.64 -11.49
CA ILE A 16 31.99 -13.45 -10.69
C ILE A 16 30.92 -12.36 -10.85
N VAL A 17 30.52 -12.03 -12.08
CA VAL A 17 29.48 -11.01 -12.34
C VAL A 17 28.16 -11.40 -11.69
N ILE A 18 27.77 -12.68 -11.77
CA ILE A 18 26.52 -13.18 -11.16
C ILE A 18 26.55 -13.07 -9.63
N LEU A 19 27.71 -13.29 -9.01
CA LEU A 19 27.88 -13.21 -7.55
C LEU A 19 27.67 -11.78 -7.01
N PHE A 20 27.99 -10.76 -7.82
CA PHE A 20 27.89 -9.34 -7.42
C PHE A 20 26.57 -8.67 -7.83
N LEU A 21 25.74 -9.31 -8.68
CA LEU A 21 24.40 -8.82 -9.05
C LEU A 21 23.48 -8.48 -7.84
N PRO A 22 23.32 -9.36 -6.83
CA PRO A 22 22.37 -9.11 -5.73
C PRO A 22 22.80 -7.97 -4.79
N LEU A 23 24.06 -7.52 -4.84
CA LEU A 23 24.57 -6.47 -3.97
C LEU A 23 24.09 -5.05 -4.36
N THR A 24 23.50 -4.91 -5.55
CA THR A 24 23.06 -3.61 -6.10
C THR A 24 21.58 -3.33 -5.88
N ILE A 25 20.81 -4.32 -5.40
CA ILE A 25 19.37 -4.16 -5.24
C ILE A 25 19.11 -3.50 -3.90
N ASN A 26 18.88 -2.19 -3.94
CA ASN A 26 18.54 -1.42 -2.75
C ASN A 26 17.16 -1.88 -2.24
N PRO A 27 17.02 -2.39 -1.00
CA PRO A 27 15.76 -2.96 -0.51
C PRO A 27 14.60 -1.94 -0.54
N LYS A 28 14.91 -0.65 -0.40
CA LYS A 28 13.93 0.44 -0.56
C LYS A 28 13.34 0.55 -1.97
N ILE A 29 14.05 0.12 -3.01
CA ILE A 29 13.55 0.11 -4.40
C ILE A 29 12.55 -1.04 -4.60
N ILE A 30 12.81 -2.21 -4.00
CA ILE A 30 11.88 -3.36 -4.05
C ILE A 30 10.58 -3.04 -3.32
N GLU A 31 10.68 -2.40 -2.15
CA GLU A 31 9.51 -1.97 -1.38
C GLU A 31 8.67 -0.94 -2.17
N LYS A 32 9.32 -0.01 -2.86
CA LYS A 32 8.64 0.95 -3.75
C LYS A 32 7.95 0.26 -4.93
N LEU A 33 8.59 -0.74 -5.55
CA LEU A 33 8.02 -1.52 -6.65
C LEU A 33 6.82 -2.39 -6.22
N ASN A 34 6.78 -2.85 -4.97
CA ASN A 34 5.66 -3.63 -4.44
C ASN A 34 4.55 -2.76 -3.82
N SER A 35 4.84 -1.50 -3.50
CA SER A 35 3.88 -0.54 -2.90
C SER A 35 3.23 0.38 -3.94
N GLU A 36 3.73 0.44 -5.17
CA GLU A 36 3.20 1.32 -6.21
C GLU A 36 2.04 0.65 -6.96
N ASN A 37 0.83 1.21 -6.77
CA ASN A 37 -0.31 1.20 -7.70
C ASN A 37 -1.35 0.07 -7.59
N TYR A 38 -1.62 -0.48 -6.40
CA TYR A 38 -2.91 -1.13 -6.21
C TYR A 38 -3.96 -0.06 -5.88
N ASN A 39 -4.85 0.19 -6.85
CA ASN A 39 -6.04 1.00 -6.67
C ASN A 39 -7.15 0.14 -6.10
N TYR A 40 -7.78 0.61 -5.02
CA TYR A 40 -8.93 -0.05 -4.42
C TYR A 40 -9.93 0.95 -3.88
N SER A 41 -11.17 0.50 -3.75
CA SER A 41 -12.22 1.26 -3.09
C SER A 41 -12.96 0.41 -2.07
N TYR A 42 -13.50 1.08 -1.06
CA TYR A 42 -14.35 0.48 -0.05
C TYR A 42 -15.23 1.54 0.61
N THR A 43 -16.28 1.13 1.29
CA THR A 43 -17.17 2.05 2.03
C THR A 43 -16.68 2.25 3.46
N LYS A 44 -16.67 3.50 3.92
CA LYS A 44 -16.33 3.88 5.30
C LYS A 44 -17.29 4.96 5.81
N ALA A 45 -17.82 4.75 7.02
CA ALA A 45 -18.53 5.80 7.76
C ALA A 45 -17.53 6.79 8.37
N ILE A 46 -17.68 8.08 8.07
CA ILE A 46 -16.95 9.17 8.70
C ILE A 46 -17.94 9.94 9.56
N CYS A 47 -17.65 10.05 10.85
CA CYS A 47 -18.47 10.74 11.82
C CYS A 47 -17.81 12.05 12.24
N ASP A 48 -18.61 13.10 12.44
CA ASP A 48 -18.15 14.38 12.96
C ASP A 48 -18.28 14.48 14.48
N GLY A 49 -17.97 15.65 15.03
CA GLY A 49 -18.06 15.91 16.47
C GLY A 49 -19.49 16.16 16.97
N GLU A 50 -20.49 16.17 16.08
CA GLU A 50 -21.90 16.36 16.39
C GLU A 50 -22.67 15.04 16.28
N ASN A 51 -21.98 13.89 16.37
CA ASN A 51 -22.55 12.54 16.28
C ASN A 51 -23.30 12.27 14.95
N PHE A 52 -23.02 13.05 13.92
CA PHE A 52 -23.48 12.80 12.57
C PHE A 52 -22.46 11.93 11.83
N CYS A 53 -22.93 10.82 11.26
CA CYS A 53 -22.11 9.91 10.46
C CYS A 53 -22.63 9.86 9.02
N GLN A 54 -21.71 9.95 8.07
CA GLN A 54 -21.98 9.81 6.63
C GLN A 54 -21.08 8.72 6.05
N ASP A 55 -21.66 7.81 5.27
CA ASP A 55 -20.91 6.81 4.53
C ASP A 55 -20.30 7.42 3.27
N TYR A 56 -19.03 7.11 3.03
CA TYR A 56 -18.29 7.50 1.84
C TYR A 56 -17.75 6.26 1.12
N GLU A 57 -17.77 6.28 -0.20
CA GLU A 57 -16.84 5.48 -1.00
C GLU A 57 -15.46 6.13 -0.93
N ILE A 58 -14.50 5.42 -0.36
CA ILE A 58 -13.12 5.84 -0.25
C ILE A 58 -12.32 5.17 -1.37
N ILE A 59 -11.61 5.96 -2.16
CA ILE A 59 -10.74 5.47 -3.24
C ILE A 59 -9.28 5.70 -2.84
N CYS A 60 -8.52 4.62 -2.83
CA CYS A 60 -7.14 4.56 -2.38
C CYS A 60 -6.19 4.14 -3.50
N GLU A 61 -5.02 4.76 -3.53
CA GLU A 61 -3.84 4.33 -4.30
C GLU A 61 -2.74 3.96 -3.29
N GLY A 62 -2.59 2.67 -3.02
CA GLY A 62 -1.80 2.20 -1.87
C GLY A 62 -2.34 2.78 -0.55
N ASN A 63 -1.49 3.44 0.24
CA ASN A 63 -1.88 4.07 1.51
C ASN A 63 -2.42 5.50 1.37
N LYS A 64 -2.61 6.00 0.14
CA LYS A 64 -3.01 7.39 -0.10
C LYS A 64 -4.47 7.46 -0.53
N THR A 65 -5.26 8.28 0.17
CA THR A 65 -6.61 8.61 -0.28
C THR A 65 -6.54 9.54 -1.47
N ILE A 66 -7.16 9.11 -2.57
CA ILE A 66 -7.25 9.89 -3.81
C ILE A 66 -8.59 10.60 -3.88
N GLN A 67 -9.66 9.96 -3.43
CA GLN A 67 -11.01 10.51 -3.52
C GLN A 67 -11.91 9.96 -2.39
N LYS A 68 -12.91 10.78 -2.01
CA LYS A 68 -14.00 10.42 -1.11
C LYS A 68 -15.32 10.87 -1.73
N ASN A 69 -16.21 9.93 -2.03
CA ASN A 69 -17.52 10.24 -2.59
C ASN A 69 -18.59 9.97 -1.51
N PRO A 70 -19.37 10.98 -1.07
CA PRO A 70 -20.46 10.73 -0.14
C PRO A 70 -21.52 9.87 -0.81
N ILE A 71 -22.01 8.85 -0.10
CA ILE A 71 -23.10 8.00 -0.57
C ILE A 71 -24.41 8.66 -0.16
N THR A 72 -25.12 9.24 -1.14
CA THR A 72 -26.38 9.95 -0.91
C THR A 72 -27.38 9.08 -0.15
N GLY A 73 -27.94 9.62 0.95
CA GLY A 73 -28.92 8.93 1.78
C GLY A 73 -28.34 7.93 2.78
N ALA A 74 -27.03 7.67 2.76
CA ALA A 74 -26.34 6.83 3.73
C ALA A 74 -25.72 7.70 4.83
N SER A 75 -26.59 8.37 5.60
CA SER A 75 -26.20 9.13 6.79
C SER A 75 -27.12 8.83 7.96
N ILE A 76 -26.61 9.06 9.16
CA ILE A 76 -27.35 8.88 10.40
C ILE A 76 -26.90 9.93 11.42
N GLN A 77 -27.86 10.47 12.15
CA GLN A 77 -27.63 11.27 13.34
C GLN A 77 -27.79 10.36 14.55
N HIS A 78 -26.76 10.25 15.38
CA HIS A 78 -26.84 9.57 16.67
C HIS A 78 -27.21 10.55 17.79
N GLU A 79 -27.62 10.00 18.93
CA GLU A 79 -27.88 10.75 20.18
C GLU A 79 -26.59 11.38 20.74
N ASP A 80 -26.70 12.43 21.55
CA ASP A 80 -25.55 13.18 22.11
C ASP A 80 -24.61 12.32 22.99
N ASP A 81 -25.12 11.24 23.58
CA ASP A 81 -24.36 10.32 24.42
C ASP A 81 -23.71 9.17 23.64
N TRP A 82 -23.92 9.11 22.32
CA TRP A 82 -23.31 8.10 21.48
C TRP A 82 -21.80 8.29 21.40
N ASN A 83 -21.08 7.17 21.47
CA ASN A 83 -19.64 7.13 21.29
C ASN A 83 -19.30 6.06 20.26
N ASP A 84 -18.45 6.42 19.30
CA ASP A 84 -18.03 5.51 18.25
C ASP A 84 -17.26 4.31 18.85
N PRO A 85 -17.77 3.07 18.71
CA PRO A 85 -17.13 1.89 19.30
C PRO A 85 -15.88 1.45 18.52
N ARG A 86 -15.58 2.06 17.37
CA ARG A 86 -14.45 1.68 16.51
C ARG A 86 -13.12 2.15 17.13
N ASP A 87 -12.06 1.42 16.81
CA ASP A 87 -10.70 1.80 17.20
C ASP A 87 -10.28 3.11 16.53
N LYS A 88 -9.57 3.98 17.27
CA LYS A 88 -9.08 5.27 16.77
C LYS A 88 -8.26 5.14 15.49
N ASN A 89 -7.47 4.07 15.33
CA ASN A 89 -6.68 3.87 14.13
C ASN A 89 -7.55 3.66 12.88
N ILE A 90 -8.73 3.05 13.05
CA ILE A 90 -9.69 2.83 11.96
C ILE A 90 -10.41 4.14 11.62
N ILE A 91 -10.72 4.95 12.64
CA ILE A 91 -11.37 6.25 12.47
C ILE A 91 -10.43 7.19 11.72
N GLU A 92 -9.17 7.31 12.16
CA GLU A 92 -8.21 8.31 11.67
C GLU A 92 -7.64 8.02 10.27
N LYS A 93 -7.61 6.74 9.83
CA LYS A 93 -7.01 6.36 8.55
C LYS A 93 -8.03 5.94 7.52
N ASP A 94 -7.98 6.58 6.36
CA ASP A 94 -8.87 6.29 5.23
C ASP A 94 -8.29 5.27 4.25
N CYS A 95 -7.00 5.03 4.23
CA CYS A 95 -6.40 3.98 3.42
C CYS A 95 -5.49 3.15 4.31
N ILE A 96 -5.77 1.86 4.40
CA ILE A 96 -4.96 0.88 5.12
C ILE A 96 -4.71 -0.26 4.13
N ILE A 97 -3.45 -0.52 3.79
CA ILE A 97 -3.08 -1.74 3.07
C ILE A 97 -3.40 -2.92 3.97
N LYS A 98 -4.26 -3.82 3.49
CA LYS A 98 -4.57 -5.08 4.17
C LYS A 98 -3.48 -6.11 3.93
#